data_AF-T1GSK2-F1
#
_entry.id   AF-T1GSK2-F1
#
_cell.length_a   1.000
_cell.length_b   1.000
_cell.length_c   1.000
_cell.angle_alpha   90.00
_cell.angle_beta   90.00
_cell.angle_gamma   90.00
#
_symmetry.space_group_name_H-M   'P 1'
#
loop_
_entity.id
_entity.type
_entity.pdbx_description
1 polymer ?
#
loop_
_entity_poly.entity_id
_entity_poly.type
_entity_poly.pdbx_seq_one_letter_code
_entity_poly.pdbx_strand_id
1 'polypeptide(L)'
;MHGRLKVRTSEEEAARKKKEQDLKVKAYRAAMGRIQQKRISNELDQEMMTLSGQVLARIPDVYTLWNIRKECLLELTSSLEDEEKQAIFDKDLGFAEQCLMVNPKSYGAWHHRCWVLENSPTPNWMKEVQLCTKYLKLDERNFHCWDYRRFVVKKAEITSEKEFEFCTEKIKHNFSNYSSWHYRSKLLPILHPHPTVKSRPISEEILKEELELVLTAAFTDPNDSSAWFYQRWLLGYSQPDLDIAAFRISKDKAVIAFTKAVNLMEAKNCSLSTLDWKSATGEVYDNTWVVNGDSLLQNFNRDSMISLDYNDKTYTLELSQNEDFLFGIKCPRFEYEFGAGVLDTLKTQLDSCNELLEYEPDSKWTLLTASLLMRAVDRKGYHEKSLEFLKKLQNIDSNRKVTIKIWLLNGTLRKSWRNLLRIKKFQ
;
A
#
# COMPACT_ATOMS: atom_id res chain seq x y z
N MET A 1 -8.93 -16.64 15.59
CA MET A 1 -9.20 -18.09 15.42
C MET A 1 -9.30 -18.39 13.93
N HIS A 2 -8.43 -19.22 13.38
CA HIS A 2 -8.43 -19.60 11.96
C HIS A 2 -8.18 -21.11 11.80
N GLY A 3 -8.61 -21.69 10.68
CA GLY A 3 -8.25 -23.07 10.28
C GLY A 3 -8.78 -24.21 11.16
N ARG A 4 -9.69 -23.95 12.11
CA ARG A 4 -10.29 -25.01 12.94
C ARG A 4 -11.38 -25.74 12.17
N LEU A 5 -11.04 -26.91 11.64
CA LEU A 5 -12.02 -27.80 11.00
C LEU A 5 -13.04 -28.31 12.03
N LYS A 6 -14.31 -28.32 11.66
CA LYS A 6 -15.38 -28.92 12.47
C LYS A 6 -15.31 -30.43 12.32
N VAL A 7 -14.67 -31.11 13.27
CA VAL A 7 -14.58 -32.57 13.30
C VAL A 7 -15.78 -33.13 14.05
N ARG A 8 -16.47 -34.13 13.46
CA ARG A 8 -17.44 -34.95 14.20
C ARG A 8 -16.67 -35.89 15.13
N THR A 9 -16.63 -35.58 16.42
CA THR A 9 -16.02 -36.42 17.45
C THR A 9 -17.07 -37.31 18.10
N SER A 10 -16.70 -38.53 18.49
CA SER A 10 -17.57 -39.37 19.35
C SER A 10 -17.82 -38.68 20.69
N GLU A 11 -18.91 -39.04 21.38
CA GLU A 11 -19.24 -38.47 22.69
C GLU A 11 -18.12 -38.71 23.72
N GLU A 12 -17.49 -39.89 23.68
CA GLU A 12 -16.36 -40.24 24.54
C GLU A 12 -15.12 -39.37 24.28
N GLU A 13 -14.77 -39.14 23.00
CA GLU A 13 -13.64 -38.29 22.64
C GLU A 13 -13.92 -36.81 22.97
N ALA A 14 -15.17 -36.37 22.80
CA ALA A 14 -15.61 -35.03 23.19
C ALA A 14 -15.52 -34.83 24.71
N ALA A 15 -15.95 -35.82 25.50
CA ALA A 15 -15.83 -35.79 26.96
C ALA A 15 -14.37 -35.76 27.41
N ARG A 16 -13.49 -36.55 26.79
CA ARG A 16 -12.04 -36.52 27.06
C ARG A 16 -11.42 -35.15 26.76
N LYS A 17 -11.69 -34.59 25.57
CA LYS A 17 -11.21 -33.25 25.19
C LYS A 17 -11.72 -32.16 26.12
N LYS A 18 -12.97 -32.25 26.56
CA LYS A 18 -13.55 -31.30 27.53
C LYS A 18 -12.83 -31.38 28.88
N LYS A 19 -12.59 -32.59 29.40
CA LYS A 19 -11.85 -32.78 30.66
C LYS A 19 -10.42 -32.22 30.57
N GLU A 20 -9.71 -32.46 29.47
CA GLU A 20 -8.38 -31.88 29.23
C GLU A 20 -8.42 -30.35 29.16
N GLN A 21 -9.43 -29.79 28.49
CA GLN A 21 -9.62 -28.34 28.39
C GLN A 21 -9.91 -27.73 29.77
N ASP A 22 -10.75 -28.36 30.59
CA ASP A 22 -11.09 -27.89 31.93
C ASP A 22 -9.85 -27.87 32.84
N LEU A 23 -8.99 -28.88 32.76
CA LEU A 23 -7.70 -28.90 33.47
C LEU A 23 -6.78 -27.75 33.01
N LYS A 24 -6.70 -27.49 31.70
CA LYS A 24 -5.92 -26.37 31.15
C LYS A 24 -6.47 -25.01 31.61
N VAL A 25 -7.79 -24.85 31.63
CA VAL A 25 -8.45 -23.62 32.11
C VAL A 25 -8.21 -23.42 33.60
N LYS A 26 -8.29 -24.49 34.41
CA LYS A 26 -7.98 -24.42 35.85
C LYS A 26 -6.55 -23.95 36.09
N ALA A 27 -5.57 -24.54 35.40
CA ALA A 27 -4.16 -24.15 35.50
C ALA A 27 -3.94 -22.69 35.06
N TYR A 28 -4.56 -22.27 33.94
CA TYR A 28 -4.49 -20.89 33.46
C TYR A 28 -5.05 -19.89 34.48
N ARG A 29 -6.23 -20.18 35.06
CA ARG A 29 -6.85 -19.32 36.08
C ARG A 29 -5.98 -19.20 37.33
N ALA A 30 -5.39 -20.31 37.79
CA ALA A 30 -4.49 -20.29 38.93
C ALA A 30 -3.23 -19.44 38.66
N ALA A 31 -2.59 -19.63 37.50
CA ALA A 31 -1.42 -18.84 37.12
C ALA A 31 -1.75 -17.34 36.99
N MET A 32 -2.83 -16.99 36.31
CA MET A 32 -3.28 -15.60 36.18
C MET A 32 -3.64 -14.97 37.54
N GLY A 33 -4.28 -15.72 38.44
CA GLY A 33 -4.58 -15.25 39.79
C GLY A 33 -3.32 -14.94 40.59
N ARG A 34 -2.30 -15.82 40.54
CA ARG A 34 -1.01 -15.59 41.19
C ARG A 34 -0.27 -14.39 40.58
N ILE A 35 -0.26 -14.26 39.25
CA ILE A 35 0.32 -13.11 38.55
C ILE A 35 -0.35 -11.80 39.00
N GLN A 36 -1.68 -11.77 39.09
CA GLN A 36 -2.42 -10.57 39.54
C GLN A 36 -2.08 -10.20 40.99
N GLN A 37 -2.00 -11.17 41.89
CA GLN A 37 -1.60 -10.92 43.29
C GLN A 37 -0.19 -10.31 43.35
N LYS A 38 0.78 -10.93 42.69
CA LYS A 38 2.16 -10.41 42.64
C LYS A 38 2.20 -9.01 42.02
N ARG A 39 1.37 -8.74 41.00
CA ARG A 39 1.27 -7.42 40.37
C ARG A 39 0.76 -6.36 41.35
N ILE A 40 -0.25 -6.67 42.16
CA ILE A 40 -0.79 -5.76 43.18
C ILE A 40 0.27 -5.49 44.26
N SER A 41 1.03 -6.50 44.65
CA SER A 41 2.14 -6.38 45.62
C SER A 41 3.42 -5.77 45.04
N ASN A 42 3.45 -5.42 43.75
CA ASN A 42 4.64 -4.95 43.04
C ASN A 42 5.85 -5.92 43.10
N GLU A 43 5.60 -7.22 43.12
CA GLU A 43 6.63 -8.27 43.14
C GLU A 43 7.09 -8.60 41.70
N LEU A 44 8.14 -7.93 41.23
CA LEU A 44 8.70 -8.07 39.87
C LEU A 44 9.89 -9.04 39.82
N ASP A 45 9.69 -10.28 40.25
CA ASP A 45 10.77 -11.26 40.46
C ASP A 45 10.82 -12.41 39.43
N GLN A 46 11.73 -13.37 39.67
CA GLN A 46 11.89 -14.56 38.84
C GLN A 46 10.67 -15.49 38.85
N GLU A 47 9.86 -15.49 39.92
CA GLU A 47 8.60 -16.24 39.97
C GLU A 47 7.59 -15.63 38.99
N MET A 48 7.47 -14.29 38.96
CA MET A 48 6.62 -13.56 38.00
C MET A 48 7.03 -13.85 36.55
N MET A 49 8.33 -13.86 36.26
CA MET A 49 8.87 -14.25 34.95
C MET A 49 8.50 -15.69 34.57
N THR A 50 8.51 -16.61 35.54
CA THR A 50 8.18 -18.01 35.31
C THR A 50 6.68 -18.20 35.04
N LEU A 51 5.82 -17.59 35.86
CA LEU A 51 4.37 -17.68 35.74
C LEU A 51 3.87 -17.04 34.43
N SER A 52 4.34 -15.83 34.12
CA SER A 52 4.00 -15.16 32.86
C SER A 52 4.48 -15.99 31.65
N GLY A 53 5.68 -16.57 31.73
CA GLY A 53 6.23 -17.44 30.70
C GLY A 53 5.40 -18.69 30.43
N GLN A 54 4.90 -19.35 31.49
CA GLN A 54 4.04 -20.54 31.36
C GLN A 54 2.75 -20.25 30.59
N VAL A 55 2.17 -19.06 30.79
CA VAL A 55 0.95 -18.64 30.07
C VAL A 55 1.29 -18.26 28.63
N LEU A 56 2.31 -17.43 28.42
CA LEU A 56 2.72 -16.93 27.10
C LEU A 56 3.19 -18.05 26.17
N ALA A 57 3.87 -19.08 26.70
CA ALA A 57 4.28 -20.26 25.94
C ALA A 57 3.11 -21.03 25.30
N ARG A 58 1.88 -20.78 25.75
CA ARG A 58 0.66 -21.38 25.18
C ARG A 58 -0.21 -20.35 24.46
N ILE A 59 -0.25 -19.12 24.97
CA ILE A 59 -1.09 -18.03 24.49
C ILE A 59 -0.22 -16.77 24.38
N PRO A 60 0.57 -16.63 23.30
CA PRO A 60 1.50 -15.51 23.17
C PRO A 60 0.80 -14.16 22.89
N ASP A 61 -0.52 -14.15 22.71
CA ASP A 61 -1.30 -12.94 22.41
C ASP A 61 -1.80 -12.20 23.67
N VAL A 62 -1.43 -12.63 24.87
CA VAL A 62 -1.74 -11.91 26.11
C VAL A 62 -0.76 -10.75 26.31
N TYR A 63 -1.05 -9.62 25.66
CA TYR A 63 -0.21 -8.41 25.65
C TYR A 63 0.21 -7.92 27.04
N THR A 64 -0.70 -7.97 28.03
CA THR A 64 -0.41 -7.55 29.41
C THR A 64 0.74 -8.34 30.02
N LEU A 65 0.85 -9.63 29.71
CA LEU A 65 1.92 -10.46 30.26
C LEU A 65 3.28 -10.13 29.64
N TRP A 66 3.33 -9.75 28.36
CA TRP A 66 4.56 -9.22 27.77
C TRP A 66 5.01 -7.93 28.45
N ASN A 67 4.08 -7.01 28.76
CA ASN A 67 4.43 -5.79 29.49
C ASN A 67 4.96 -6.08 30.89
N ILE A 68 4.30 -6.95 31.66
CA ILE A 68 4.79 -7.40 32.97
C ILE A 68 6.18 -8.01 32.83
N ARG A 69 6.40 -8.83 31.80
CA ARG A 69 7.68 -9.47 31.54
C ARG A 69 8.80 -8.45 31.28
N LYS A 70 8.52 -7.37 30.53
CA LYS A 70 9.47 -6.26 30.30
C LYS A 70 9.86 -5.56 31.61
N GLU A 71 8.88 -5.27 32.45
CA GLU A 71 9.12 -4.64 33.75
C GLU A 71 9.97 -5.54 34.67
N CYS A 72 9.67 -6.84 34.71
CA CYS A 72 10.52 -7.81 35.42
C CYS A 72 11.94 -7.87 34.87
N LEU A 73 12.12 -7.85 33.54
CA LEU A 73 13.47 -7.84 32.94
C LEU A 73 14.26 -6.60 33.34
N LEU A 74 13.62 -5.43 33.37
CA LEU A 74 14.28 -4.19 33.82
C LEU A 74 14.68 -4.27 35.28
N GLU A 75 13.79 -4.75 36.16
CA GLU A 75 14.07 -4.90 37.59
C GLU A 75 15.21 -5.88 37.84
N LEU A 76 15.10 -7.09 37.27
CA LEU A 76 16.06 -8.19 37.46
C LEU A 76 17.46 -7.90 36.89
N THR A 77 17.57 -6.95 35.95
CA THR A 77 18.85 -6.58 35.31
C THR A 77 19.38 -5.23 35.76
N SER A 78 18.69 -4.53 36.66
CA SER A 78 19.01 -3.16 37.07
C SER A 78 20.39 -3.01 37.72
N SER A 79 20.84 -4.03 38.44
CA SER A 79 22.10 -4.07 39.19
C SER A 79 23.11 -5.07 38.64
N LEU A 80 22.88 -5.61 37.43
CA LEU A 80 23.77 -6.59 36.80
C LEU A 80 24.75 -5.90 35.85
N GLU A 81 25.93 -6.49 35.72
CA GLU A 81 26.91 -6.09 34.70
C GLU A 81 26.40 -6.46 33.30
N ASP A 82 26.92 -5.77 32.27
CA ASP A 82 26.43 -5.89 30.90
C ASP A 82 26.46 -7.33 30.35
N GLU A 83 27.45 -8.13 30.73
CA GLU A 83 27.57 -9.52 30.28
C GLU A 83 26.45 -10.41 30.86
N GLU A 84 26.17 -10.29 32.15
CA GLU A 84 25.10 -11.04 32.83
C GLU A 84 23.73 -10.59 32.35
N LYS A 85 23.56 -9.27 32.18
CA LYS A 85 22.36 -8.66 31.60
C LYS A 85 22.11 -9.17 30.19
N GLN A 86 23.13 -9.19 29.34
CA GLN A 86 23.04 -9.71 27.97
C GLN A 86 22.60 -11.17 27.94
N ALA A 87 23.15 -12.02 28.81
CA ALA A 87 22.75 -13.44 28.90
C ALA A 87 21.26 -13.62 29.24
N ILE A 88 20.69 -12.76 30.11
CA ILE A 88 19.26 -12.77 30.44
C ILE A 88 18.41 -12.37 29.23
N PHE A 89 18.80 -11.31 28.52
CA PHE A 89 18.08 -10.88 27.30
C PHE A 89 18.15 -11.92 26.19
N ASP A 90 19.30 -12.57 25.96
CA ASP A 90 19.44 -13.64 24.96
C ASP A 90 18.57 -14.85 25.28
N LYS A 91 18.49 -15.24 26.56
CA LYS A 91 17.57 -16.28 27.01
C LYS A 91 16.11 -15.88 26.75
N ASP A 92 15.76 -14.62 26.96
CA ASP A 92 14.40 -14.13 26.74
C ASP A 92 14.03 -14.02 25.25
N LEU A 93 14.99 -13.69 24.38
CA LEU A 93 14.84 -13.82 22.92
C LEU A 93 14.58 -15.27 22.50
N GLY A 94 15.25 -16.23 23.14
CA GLY A 94 14.98 -17.66 22.93
C GLY A 94 13.54 -18.03 23.32
N PHE A 95 13.05 -17.50 24.44
CA PHE A 95 11.66 -17.69 24.87
C PHE A 95 10.66 -17.06 23.90
N ALA A 96 10.92 -15.84 23.42
CA ALA A 96 10.08 -15.19 22.43
C ALA A 96 10.05 -15.97 21.09
N GLU A 97 11.16 -16.58 20.66
CA GLU A 97 11.17 -17.48 19.49
C GLU A 97 10.29 -18.72 19.73
N GLN A 98 10.34 -19.34 20.91
CA GLN A 98 9.44 -20.46 21.25
C GLN A 98 7.95 -20.05 21.16
N CYS A 99 7.62 -18.84 21.61
CA CYS A 99 6.28 -18.29 21.50
C CYS A 99 5.85 -18.08 20.03
N LEU A 100 6.77 -17.64 19.17
CA LEU A 100 6.52 -17.49 17.74
C LEU A 100 6.34 -18.83 17.00
N MET A 101 6.96 -19.91 17.49
CA MET A 101 6.67 -21.26 16.97
C MET A 101 5.23 -21.72 17.26
N VAL A 102 4.62 -21.20 18.34
CA VAL A 102 3.21 -21.47 18.68
C VAL A 102 2.25 -20.59 17.86
N ASN A 103 2.56 -19.29 17.76
CA ASN A 103 1.83 -18.37 16.88
C ASN A 103 2.80 -17.42 16.16
N PRO A 104 3.16 -17.69 14.89
CA PRO A 104 4.10 -16.85 14.15
C PRO A 104 3.52 -15.49 13.75
N LYS A 105 2.22 -15.26 14.04
CA LYS A 105 1.48 -14.03 13.78
C LYS A 105 1.15 -13.27 15.07
N SER A 106 1.83 -13.59 16.18
CA SER A 106 1.63 -12.89 17.45
C SER A 106 2.29 -11.52 17.43
N TYR A 107 1.47 -10.46 17.45
CA TYR A 107 1.96 -9.08 17.60
C TYR A 107 2.78 -8.89 18.88
N GLY A 108 2.31 -9.48 19.99
CA GLY A 108 2.96 -9.36 21.29
C GLY A 108 4.38 -9.92 21.27
N ALA A 109 4.56 -11.13 20.72
CA ALA A 109 5.87 -11.76 20.64
C ALA A 109 6.85 -10.99 19.73
N TRP A 110 6.42 -10.57 18.53
CA TRP A 110 7.28 -9.78 17.63
C TRP A 110 7.67 -8.43 18.25
N HIS A 111 6.71 -7.71 18.82
CA HIS A 111 6.98 -6.44 19.48
C HIS A 111 7.89 -6.58 20.72
N HIS A 112 7.72 -7.67 21.47
CA HIS A 112 8.59 -7.97 22.61
C HIS A 112 10.05 -8.19 22.17
N ARG A 113 10.29 -8.90 21.06
CA ARG A 113 11.64 -9.05 20.50
C ARG A 113 12.28 -7.71 20.13
N CYS A 114 11.54 -6.81 19.47
CA CYS A 114 12.05 -5.47 19.17
C CYS A 114 12.51 -4.77 20.45
N TRP A 115 11.65 -4.77 21.48
CA TRP A 115 11.96 -4.15 22.76
C TRP A 115 13.19 -4.77 23.43
N VAL A 116 13.30 -6.11 23.46
CA VAL A 116 14.45 -6.79 24.05
C VAL A 116 15.75 -6.36 23.36
N LEU A 117 15.78 -6.37 22.03
CA LEU A 117 16.99 -5.99 21.28
C LEU A 117 17.37 -4.52 21.48
N GLU A 118 16.40 -3.62 21.62
CA GLU A 118 16.66 -2.21 21.87
C GLU A 118 17.12 -1.91 23.30
N ASN A 119 16.93 -2.84 24.24
CA ASN A 119 17.34 -2.68 25.65
C ASN A 119 18.52 -3.60 26.04
N SER A 120 18.94 -4.48 25.14
CA SER A 120 20.10 -5.35 25.31
C SER A 120 21.40 -4.53 25.21
N PRO A 121 22.43 -4.79 26.03
CA PRO A 121 23.72 -4.10 25.92
C PRO A 121 24.43 -4.33 24.57
N THR A 122 24.39 -5.57 24.06
CA THR A 122 25.09 -5.99 22.83
C THR A 122 24.20 -6.83 21.91
N PRO A 123 23.14 -6.24 21.33
CA PRO A 123 22.19 -6.98 20.49
C PRO A 123 22.84 -7.55 19.22
N ASN A 124 22.65 -8.84 18.98
CA ASN A 124 23.11 -9.50 17.76
C ASN A 124 22.09 -9.34 16.62
N TRP A 125 22.11 -8.19 15.94
CA TRP A 125 21.17 -7.90 14.85
C TRP A 125 21.28 -8.86 13.67
N MET A 126 22.47 -9.38 13.38
CA MET A 126 22.67 -10.32 12.26
C MET A 126 21.97 -11.66 12.50
N LYS A 127 21.98 -12.15 13.75
CA LYS A 127 21.21 -13.35 14.15
C LYS A 127 19.72 -13.16 13.88
N GLU A 128 19.20 -11.96 14.08
CA GLU A 128 17.79 -11.65 13.85
C GLU A 128 17.44 -11.55 12.36
N VAL A 129 18.36 -11.04 11.52
CA VAL A 129 18.23 -11.10 10.06
C VAL A 129 18.15 -12.55 9.58
N GLN A 130 19.00 -13.43 10.13
CA GLN A 130 18.98 -14.88 9.82
C GLN A 130 17.69 -15.56 10.30
N LEU A 131 17.17 -15.18 11.48
CA LEU A 131 15.87 -15.64 11.97
C LEU A 131 14.75 -15.23 11.02
N CYS A 132 14.75 -14.00 10.51
CA CYS A 132 13.78 -13.58 9.49
C CYS A 132 13.86 -14.47 8.24
N THR A 133 15.08 -14.75 7.76
CA THR A 133 15.28 -15.65 6.61
C THR A 133 14.69 -17.04 6.85
N LYS A 134 14.86 -17.60 8.06
CA LYS A 134 14.25 -18.88 8.48
C LYS A 134 12.72 -18.81 8.48
N TYR A 135 12.13 -17.80 9.12
CA TYR A 135 10.69 -17.67 9.23
C TYR A 135 10.01 -17.41 7.88
N LEU A 136 10.64 -16.63 7.00
CA LEU A 136 10.18 -16.41 5.62
C LEU A 136 10.42 -17.59 4.69
N LYS A 137 11.12 -18.66 5.12
CA LYS A 137 11.11 -19.96 4.44
C LYS A 137 9.90 -20.81 4.86
N LEU A 138 9.40 -20.63 6.09
CA LEU A 138 8.24 -21.37 6.62
C LEU A 138 6.91 -20.76 6.18
N ASP A 139 6.79 -19.43 6.23
CA ASP A 139 5.65 -18.68 5.72
C ASP A 139 6.17 -17.40 5.07
N GLU A 140 6.34 -17.46 3.75
CA GLU A 140 6.88 -16.36 2.96
C GLU A 140 5.93 -15.16 2.88
N ARG A 141 4.65 -15.33 3.28
CA ARG A 141 3.62 -14.28 3.31
C ARG A 141 3.39 -13.74 4.71
N ASN A 142 4.19 -14.14 5.70
CA ASN A 142 4.10 -13.62 7.05
C ASN A 142 4.55 -12.15 7.10
N PHE A 143 3.59 -11.22 7.00
CA PHE A 143 3.88 -9.79 7.01
C PHE A 143 4.52 -9.31 8.31
N HIS A 144 4.25 -9.94 9.45
CA HIS A 144 4.92 -9.60 10.71
C HIS A 144 6.42 -9.85 10.63
N CYS A 145 6.82 -10.97 10.01
CA CYS A 145 8.22 -11.28 9.80
C CYS A 145 8.86 -10.35 8.77
N TRP A 146 8.15 -9.94 7.72
CA TRP A 146 8.64 -8.92 6.78
C TRP A 146 8.82 -7.56 7.44
N ASP A 147 7.89 -7.15 8.31
CA ASP A 147 7.97 -5.89 9.06
C ASP A 147 9.13 -5.93 10.05
N TYR A 148 9.26 -7.04 10.79
CA TYR A 148 10.39 -7.27 11.68
C TYR A 148 11.72 -7.29 10.93
N ARG A 149 11.77 -7.91 9.73
CA ARG A 149 12.95 -7.88 8.86
C ARG A 149 13.36 -6.45 8.56
N ARG A 150 12.44 -5.60 8.10
CA ARG A 150 12.74 -4.18 7.80
C ARG A 150 13.29 -3.42 9.02
N PHE A 151 12.82 -3.75 10.22
CA PHE A 151 13.36 -3.21 11.46
C PHE A 151 14.80 -3.70 11.72
N VAL A 152 15.05 -5.01 11.70
CA VAL A 152 16.36 -5.56 12.07
C VAL A 152 17.43 -5.31 11.01
N VAL A 153 17.10 -5.28 9.71
CA VAL A 153 18.06 -5.00 8.64
C VAL A 153 18.54 -3.54 8.70
N LYS A 154 17.66 -2.61 9.09
CA LYS A 154 18.04 -1.22 9.36
C LYS A 154 19.00 -1.12 10.53
N LYS A 155 18.74 -1.85 11.63
CA LYS A 155 19.61 -1.86 12.83
C LYS A 155 20.94 -2.61 12.60
N ALA A 156 20.93 -3.62 11.73
CA ALA A 156 22.12 -4.36 11.29
C ALA A 156 22.91 -3.66 10.17
N GLU A 157 22.46 -2.48 9.73
CA GLU A 157 23.08 -1.72 8.64
C GLU A 157 23.24 -2.53 7.34
N ILE A 158 22.29 -3.42 7.07
CA ILE A 158 22.23 -4.15 5.80
C ILE A 158 21.81 -3.17 4.71
N THR A 159 22.58 -3.13 3.63
CA THR A 159 22.34 -2.19 2.54
C THR A 159 21.08 -2.55 1.75
N SER A 160 20.48 -1.54 1.12
CA SER A 160 19.29 -1.71 0.28
C SER A 160 19.54 -2.68 -0.88
N GLU A 161 20.75 -2.75 -1.40
CA GLU A 161 21.17 -3.67 -2.48
C GLU A 161 21.07 -5.13 -2.03
N LYS A 162 21.53 -5.45 -0.82
CA LYS A 162 21.43 -6.81 -0.25
C LYS A 162 19.97 -7.22 -0.01
N GLU A 163 19.14 -6.29 0.46
CA GLU A 163 17.71 -6.56 0.62
C GLU A 163 16.98 -6.69 -0.72
N PHE A 164 17.44 -6.00 -1.74
CA PHE A 164 16.93 -6.12 -3.10
C PHE A 164 17.31 -7.47 -3.72
N GLU A 165 18.54 -7.93 -3.52
CA GLU A 165 18.99 -9.28 -3.88
C GLU A 165 18.15 -10.35 -3.15
N PHE A 166 17.93 -10.19 -1.84
CA PHE A 166 17.05 -11.08 -1.07
C PHE A 166 15.64 -11.16 -1.66
N CYS A 167 15.05 -10.02 -2.07
CA CYS A 167 13.75 -10.02 -2.73
C CYS A 167 13.79 -10.76 -4.09
N THR A 168 14.87 -10.57 -4.85
CA THR A 168 15.11 -11.24 -6.13
C THR A 168 15.16 -12.76 -5.95
N GLU A 169 15.92 -13.25 -4.97
CA GLU A 169 15.99 -14.68 -4.64
C GLU A 169 14.62 -15.25 -4.25
N LYS A 170 13.87 -14.53 -3.42
CA LYS A 170 12.52 -14.93 -3.01
C LYS A 170 11.54 -15.03 -4.18
N ILE A 171 11.60 -14.08 -5.12
CA ILE A 171 10.79 -14.10 -6.35
C ILE A 171 11.21 -15.26 -7.26
N LYS A 172 12.51 -15.48 -7.47
CA LYS A 172 13.02 -16.61 -8.27
C LYS A 172 12.58 -17.96 -7.71
N HIS A 173 12.53 -18.10 -6.40
CA HIS A 173 12.04 -19.31 -5.74
C HIS A 173 10.51 -19.43 -5.81
N ASN A 174 9.78 -18.33 -5.64
CA ASN A 174 8.33 -18.29 -5.78
C ASN A 174 7.86 -16.93 -6.33
N PHE A 175 7.47 -16.92 -7.61
CA PHE A 175 6.96 -15.72 -8.27
C PHE A 175 5.62 -15.23 -7.72
N SER A 176 4.88 -16.06 -6.97
CA SER A 176 3.64 -15.67 -6.29
C SER A 176 3.85 -14.95 -4.95
N ASN A 177 5.10 -14.68 -4.57
CA ASN A 177 5.43 -14.02 -3.31
C ASN A 177 5.14 -12.50 -3.37
N TYR A 178 3.88 -12.12 -3.15
CA TYR A 178 3.45 -10.71 -3.12
C TYR A 178 4.28 -9.84 -2.17
N SER A 179 4.65 -10.36 -1.00
CA SER A 179 5.42 -9.60 -0.02
C SER A 179 6.80 -9.20 -0.55
N SER A 180 7.44 -10.09 -1.32
CA SER A 180 8.72 -9.81 -1.99
C SER A 180 8.57 -8.76 -3.08
N TRP A 181 7.57 -8.89 -3.96
CA TRP A 181 7.27 -7.86 -4.97
C TRP A 181 6.98 -6.50 -4.35
N HIS A 182 6.19 -6.48 -3.26
CA HIS A 182 5.90 -5.26 -2.54
C HIS A 182 7.17 -4.63 -1.97
N TYR A 183 8.02 -5.40 -1.30
CA TYR A 183 9.23 -4.85 -0.71
C TYR A 183 10.23 -4.39 -1.79
N ARG A 184 10.35 -5.13 -2.89
CA ARG A 184 11.10 -4.72 -4.09
C ARG A 184 10.62 -3.36 -4.62
N SER A 185 9.30 -3.13 -4.70
CA SER A 185 8.72 -1.84 -5.13
C SER A 185 9.08 -0.66 -4.22
N LYS A 186 9.48 -0.92 -2.96
CA LYS A 186 9.93 0.10 -2.01
C LYS A 186 11.43 0.35 -2.07
N LEU A 187 12.22 -0.66 -2.45
CA LEU A 187 13.67 -0.57 -2.56
C LEU A 187 14.10 0.09 -3.88
N LEU A 188 13.40 -0.23 -4.98
CA LEU A 188 13.72 0.31 -6.31
C LEU A 188 13.85 1.84 -6.36
N PRO A 189 12.93 2.65 -5.79
CA PRO A 189 13.04 4.11 -5.87
C PRO A 189 14.20 4.68 -5.04
N ILE A 190 14.73 3.91 -4.09
CA ILE A 190 15.89 4.28 -3.27
C ILE A 190 17.17 4.00 -4.05
N LEU A 191 17.24 2.83 -4.70
CA LEU A 191 18.42 2.35 -5.43
C LEU A 191 18.57 2.98 -6.82
N HIS A 192 17.45 3.20 -7.50
CA HIS A 192 17.42 3.60 -8.91
C HIS A 192 16.41 4.72 -9.16
N PRO A 193 16.49 5.86 -8.45
CA PRO A 193 15.54 6.95 -8.61
C PRO A 193 15.54 7.49 -10.04
N HIS A 194 14.38 7.93 -10.53
CA HIS A 194 14.33 8.63 -11.81
C HIS A 194 15.11 9.95 -11.72
N PRO A 195 16.02 10.26 -12.66
CA PRO A 195 16.94 11.39 -12.52
C PRO A 195 16.24 12.76 -12.52
N THR A 196 15.17 12.92 -13.30
CA THR A 196 14.54 14.24 -13.55
C THR A 196 13.05 14.33 -13.20
N VAL A 197 12.30 13.23 -13.20
CA VAL A 197 10.84 13.21 -13.08
C VAL A 197 10.43 12.57 -11.76
N LYS A 198 10.12 13.39 -10.74
CA LYS A 198 9.73 12.91 -9.40
C LYS A 198 8.49 12.01 -9.38
N SER A 199 7.58 12.19 -10.33
CA SER A 199 6.37 11.35 -10.43
C SER A 199 6.70 9.92 -10.90
N ARG A 200 7.85 9.72 -11.54
CA ARG A 200 8.36 8.40 -11.89
C ARG A 200 9.30 7.93 -10.78
N PRO A 201 8.99 6.80 -10.13
CA PRO A 201 9.80 6.36 -9.01
C PRO A 201 11.18 5.84 -9.42
N ILE A 202 11.32 5.33 -10.65
CA ILE A 202 12.50 4.61 -11.13
C ILE A 202 12.97 5.07 -12.51
N SER A 203 14.25 4.86 -12.85
CA SER A 203 14.81 5.17 -14.18
C SER A 203 14.18 4.32 -15.29
N GLU A 204 14.27 4.77 -16.55
CA GLU A 204 13.67 4.03 -17.67
C GLU A 204 14.38 2.70 -17.95
N GLU A 205 15.69 2.64 -17.74
CA GLU A 205 16.50 1.44 -17.92
C GLU A 205 16.02 0.34 -16.96
N ILE A 206 15.89 0.67 -15.67
CA ILE A 206 15.43 -0.25 -14.65
C ILE A 206 13.94 -0.58 -14.81
N LEU A 207 13.11 0.38 -15.23
CA LEU A 207 11.72 0.11 -15.56
C LEU A 207 11.59 -0.95 -16.66
N LYS A 208 12.44 -0.88 -17.70
CA LYS A 208 12.47 -1.86 -18.78
C LYS A 208 12.79 -3.26 -18.24
N GLU A 209 13.86 -3.40 -17.45
CA GLU A 209 14.28 -4.67 -16.85
C GLU A 209 13.18 -5.28 -15.96
N GLU A 210 12.52 -4.46 -15.15
CA GLU A 210 11.43 -4.91 -14.27
C GLU A 210 10.18 -5.32 -15.05
N LEU A 211 9.89 -4.67 -16.19
CA LEU A 211 8.81 -5.07 -17.09
C LEU A 211 9.10 -6.43 -17.74
N GLU A 212 10.34 -6.70 -18.15
CA GLU A 212 10.75 -8.00 -18.68
C GLU A 212 10.65 -9.11 -17.60
N LEU A 213 11.10 -8.81 -16.39
CA LEU A 213 11.02 -9.72 -15.24
C LEU A 213 9.55 -10.09 -14.91
N VAL A 214 8.68 -9.09 -14.77
CA VAL A 214 7.28 -9.34 -14.37
C VAL A 214 6.48 -10.04 -15.46
N LEU A 215 6.83 -9.83 -16.74
CA LEU A 215 6.22 -10.55 -17.85
C LEU A 215 6.45 -12.06 -17.69
N THR A 216 7.71 -12.46 -17.45
CA THR A 216 8.06 -13.88 -17.25
C THR A 216 7.26 -14.49 -16.10
N ALA A 217 7.14 -13.77 -14.98
CA ALA A 217 6.38 -14.22 -13.82
C ALA A 217 4.88 -14.40 -14.11
N ALA A 218 4.25 -13.38 -14.71
CA ALA A 218 2.82 -13.36 -14.99
C ALA A 218 2.38 -14.43 -16.01
N PHE A 219 3.25 -14.80 -16.96
CA PHE A 219 2.95 -15.81 -17.97
C PHE A 219 3.34 -17.24 -17.55
N THR A 220 4.18 -17.39 -16.53
CA THR A 220 4.47 -18.70 -15.93
C THR A 220 3.28 -19.19 -15.09
N ASP A 221 2.61 -18.30 -14.36
CA ASP A 221 1.35 -18.59 -13.68
C ASP A 221 0.35 -17.42 -13.85
N PRO A 222 -0.46 -17.43 -14.92
CA PRO A 222 -1.46 -16.39 -15.19
C PRO A 222 -2.51 -16.20 -14.08
N ASN A 223 -2.70 -17.19 -13.22
CA ASN A 223 -3.67 -17.13 -12.12
C ASN A 223 -3.12 -16.39 -10.89
N ASP A 224 -1.80 -16.31 -10.73
CA ASP A 224 -1.18 -15.56 -9.64
C ASP A 224 -1.39 -14.06 -9.83
N SER A 225 -2.04 -13.43 -8.86
CA SER A 225 -2.31 -12.00 -8.92
C SER A 225 -1.08 -11.12 -8.67
N SER A 226 -0.03 -11.65 -8.05
CA SER A 226 1.06 -10.84 -7.49
C SER A 226 1.87 -10.15 -8.58
N ALA A 227 2.24 -10.91 -9.61
CA ALA A 227 2.93 -10.37 -10.79
C ALA A 227 2.07 -9.30 -11.49
N TRP A 228 0.76 -9.52 -11.66
CA TRP A 228 -0.13 -8.55 -12.30
C TRP A 228 -0.26 -7.25 -11.51
N PHE A 229 -0.33 -7.30 -10.19
CA PHE A 229 -0.34 -6.10 -9.35
C PHE A 229 0.99 -5.34 -9.42
N TYR A 230 2.12 -6.05 -9.47
CA TYR A 230 3.43 -5.44 -9.64
C TYR A 230 3.59 -4.78 -11.02
N GLN A 231 3.17 -5.46 -12.08
CA GLN A 231 3.14 -4.93 -13.45
C GLN A 231 2.33 -3.63 -13.51
N ARG A 232 1.16 -3.61 -12.88
CA ARG A 232 0.31 -2.41 -12.82
C ARG A 232 0.99 -1.26 -12.09
N TRP A 233 1.77 -1.55 -11.06
CA TRP A 233 2.58 -0.54 -10.37
C TRP A 233 3.67 0.03 -11.30
N LEU A 234 4.35 -0.80 -12.08
CA LEU A 234 5.37 -0.37 -13.06
C LEU A 234 4.81 0.55 -14.15
N LEU A 235 3.54 0.37 -14.56
CA LEU A 235 2.87 1.29 -15.49
C LEU A 235 2.66 2.71 -14.92
N GLY A 236 2.97 2.92 -13.64
CA GLY A 236 3.02 4.26 -13.08
C GLY A 236 1.64 4.87 -12.85
N TYR A 237 0.64 4.05 -12.49
CA TYR A 237 -0.64 4.56 -12.02
C TYR A 237 -0.50 5.19 -10.62
N SER A 238 0.25 6.30 -10.51
CA SER A 238 0.18 7.17 -9.35
C SER A 238 -1.05 8.07 -9.49
N GLN A 239 -1.70 8.36 -8.35
CA GLN A 239 -2.72 9.40 -8.32
C GLN A 239 -2.03 10.72 -8.66
N PRO A 240 -2.53 11.50 -9.66
CA PRO A 240 -1.92 12.78 -10.00
C PRO A 240 -1.96 13.67 -8.76
N ASP A 241 -0.93 14.48 -8.50
CA ASP A 241 -1.00 15.45 -7.41
C ASP A 241 -2.17 16.42 -7.60
N LEU A 242 -2.66 16.99 -6.50
CA LEU A 242 -3.66 18.04 -6.58
C LEU A 242 -3.07 19.21 -7.38
N ASP A 243 -3.83 19.73 -8.33
CA ASP A 243 -3.52 20.89 -9.13
C ASP A 243 -4.83 21.45 -9.73
N ILE A 244 -4.79 22.70 -10.16
CA ILE A 244 -5.89 23.30 -10.94
C ILE A 244 -5.78 22.76 -12.37
N ALA A 245 -6.78 22.01 -12.82
CA ALA A 245 -6.78 21.40 -14.15
C ALA A 245 -7.27 22.40 -15.23
N ALA A 246 -8.34 23.12 -14.93
CA ALA A 246 -8.91 24.10 -15.85
C ALA A 246 -9.75 25.13 -15.11
N PHE A 247 -9.86 26.30 -15.72
CA PHE A 247 -10.76 27.37 -15.32
C PHE A 247 -11.38 28.02 -16.55
N ARG A 248 -12.64 28.44 -16.43
CA ARG A 248 -13.30 29.30 -17.40
C ARG A 248 -14.32 30.20 -16.71
N ILE A 249 -14.38 31.46 -17.12
CA ILE A 249 -15.43 32.40 -16.71
C ILE A 249 -15.97 33.17 -17.92
N SER A 250 -17.28 33.12 -18.11
CA SER A 250 -18.07 33.89 -19.07
C SER A 250 -18.95 34.91 -18.34
N LYS A 251 -19.78 35.64 -19.08
CA LYS A 251 -20.76 36.58 -18.51
C LYS A 251 -21.68 35.92 -17.49
N ASP A 252 -22.10 34.69 -17.75
CA ASP A 252 -23.17 34.00 -17.04
C ASP A 252 -22.72 32.83 -16.15
N LYS A 253 -21.48 32.35 -16.35
CA LYS A 253 -21.00 31.13 -15.71
C LYS A 253 -19.51 31.14 -15.44
N ALA A 254 -19.11 30.64 -14.28
CA ALA A 254 -17.72 30.30 -13.97
C ALA A 254 -17.61 28.81 -13.61
N VAL A 255 -16.53 28.17 -14.05
CA VAL A 255 -16.21 26.78 -13.76
C VAL A 255 -14.73 26.68 -13.42
N ILE A 256 -14.41 26.06 -12.29
CA ILE A 256 -13.05 25.62 -11.96
C ILE A 256 -13.05 24.11 -11.76
N ALA A 257 -11.97 23.47 -12.20
CA ALA A 257 -11.84 22.05 -12.09
C ALA A 257 -10.43 21.63 -11.65
N PHE A 258 -10.36 20.58 -10.85
CA PHE A 258 -9.16 20.13 -10.13
C PHE A 258 -8.83 18.67 -10.47
N THR A 259 -7.55 18.33 -10.38
CA THR A 259 -7.07 16.95 -10.59
C THR A 259 -7.47 15.98 -9.47
N LYS A 260 -7.75 16.48 -8.26
CA LYS A 260 -8.35 15.76 -7.13
C LYS A 260 -9.56 16.52 -6.58
N ALA A 261 -10.48 15.81 -5.93
CA ALA A 261 -11.57 16.44 -5.23
C ALA A 261 -11.04 17.32 -4.09
N VAL A 262 -11.54 18.56 -4.00
CA VAL A 262 -11.19 19.53 -2.96
C VAL A 262 -12.47 20.09 -2.35
N ASN A 263 -12.38 20.51 -1.09
CA ASN A 263 -13.39 21.40 -0.51
C ASN A 263 -12.94 22.84 -0.76
N LEU A 264 -13.52 23.50 -1.76
CA LEU A 264 -13.10 24.84 -2.15
C LEU A 264 -13.32 25.88 -1.04
N MET A 265 -14.24 25.61 -0.10
CA MET A 265 -14.54 26.48 1.03
C MET A 265 -13.42 26.51 2.08
N GLU A 266 -12.55 25.50 2.11
CA GLU A 266 -11.38 25.44 3.00
C GLU A 266 -10.15 26.16 2.43
N ALA A 267 -10.23 26.62 1.17
CA ALA A 267 -9.08 27.25 0.52
C ALA A 267 -8.85 28.69 1.01
N LYS A 268 -7.58 29.08 1.08
CA LYS A 268 -7.12 30.41 1.53
C LYS A 268 -6.48 31.15 0.36
N ASN A 269 -6.31 32.47 0.52
CA ASN A 269 -5.69 33.36 -0.47
C ASN A 269 -6.20 33.11 -1.90
N CYS A 270 -7.50 32.83 -2.00
CA CYS A 270 -8.12 32.39 -3.23
C CYS A 270 -8.58 33.62 -4.02
N SER A 271 -7.96 33.84 -5.17
CA SER A 271 -8.42 34.83 -6.17
C SER A 271 -9.88 34.64 -6.62
N LEU A 272 -10.49 33.50 -6.29
CA LEU A 272 -11.85 33.12 -6.64
C LEU A 272 -12.87 33.36 -5.50
N SER A 273 -12.41 33.82 -4.33
CA SER A 273 -13.23 33.99 -3.11
C SER A 273 -14.36 35.02 -3.24
N THR A 274 -14.36 35.82 -4.30
CA THR A 274 -15.41 36.81 -4.61
C THR A 274 -16.70 36.20 -5.16
N LEU A 275 -16.70 34.91 -5.52
CA LEU A 275 -17.83 34.23 -6.13
C LEU A 275 -18.41 33.12 -5.24
N ASP A 276 -19.74 32.93 -5.28
CA ASP A 276 -20.47 31.88 -4.54
C ASP A 276 -20.34 30.52 -5.23
N TRP A 277 -19.17 29.88 -5.09
CA TRP A 277 -18.88 28.59 -5.71
C TRP A 277 -19.71 27.46 -5.12
N LYS A 278 -20.28 26.63 -6.01
CA LYS A 278 -21.03 25.44 -5.62
C LYS A 278 -20.43 24.20 -6.27
N SER A 279 -20.44 23.12 -5.50
CA SER A 279 -20.06 21.79 -5.98
C SER A 279 -20.95 21.39 -7.16
N ALA A 280 -20.35 20.88 -8.24
CA ALA A 280 -21.08 20.45 -9.43
C ALA A 280 -21.92 19.19 -9.17
N THR A 281 -21.50 18.38 -8.20
CA THR A 281 -22.17 17.14 -7.78
C THR A 281 -23.05 17.32 -6.54
N GLY A 282 -22.88 18.43 -5.80
CA GLY A 282 -23.53 18.67 -4.51
C GLY A 282 -22.76 18.10 -3.31
N GLU A 283 -21.64 17.43 -3.55
CA GLU A 283 -20.76 16.89 -2.50
C GLU A 283 -19.88 17.98 -1.87
N VAL A 284 -19.44 17.75 -0.62
CA VAL A 284 -18.54 18.67 0.11
C VAL A 284 -17.16 18.76 -0.55
N TYR A 285 -16.67 17.63 -1.10
CA TYR A 285 -15.43 17.57 -1.87
C TYR A 285 -15.78 17.26 -3.32
N ASP A 286 -15.39 18.14 -4.23
CA ASP A 286 -15.64 17.96 -5.66
C ASP A 286 -14.40 18.32 -6.48
N ASN A 287 -14.25 17.61 -7.61
CA ASN A 287 -13.29 17.94 -8.65
C ASN A 287 -13.73 19.15 -9.46
N THR A 288 -15.01 19.51 -9.47
CA THR A 288 -15.54 20.63 -10.27
C THR A 288 -16.45 21.51 -9.44
N TRP A 289 -16.21 22.81 -9.51
CA TRP A 289 -17.01 23.83 -8.84
C TRP A 289 -17.53 24.80 -9.88
N VAL A 290 -18.75 25.28 -9.68
CA VAL A 290 -19.50 26.10 -10.64
C VAL A 290 -20.15 27.29 -9.94
N VAL A 291 -20.16 28.43 -10.61
CA VAL A 291 -20.94 29.62 -10.26
C VAL A 291 -21.82 29.93 -11.46
N ASN A 292 -23.09 30.21 -11.22
CA ASN A 292 -23.98 30.80 -12.23
C ASN A 292 -24.43 32.17 -11.70
N GLY A 293 -24.51 33.16 -12.56
CA GLY A 293 -24.90 34.52 -12.20
C GLY A 293 -24.93 35.42 -13.41
N ASP A 294 -25.10 36.73 -13.23
CA ASP A 294 -25.08 37.71 -14.32
C ASP A 294 -23.84 38.60 -14.21
N SER A 295 -23.27 38.94 -15.37
CA SER A 295 -22.11 39.84 -15.48
C SER A 295 -20.88 39.39 -14.67
N LEU A 296 -20.70 38.08 -14.46
CA LEU A 296 -19.58 37.52 -13.69
C LEU A 296 -18.22 37.98 -14.23
N LEU A 297 -18.04 37.97 -15.55
CA LEU A 297 -16.82 38.42 -16.22
C LEU A 297 -16.49 39.91 -15.99
N GLN A 298 -17.49 40.77 -15.76
CA GLN A 298 -17.27 42.20 -15.50
C GLN A 298 -16.81 42.43 -14.06
N ASN A 299 -17.27 41.59 -13.14
CA ASN A 299 -16.97 41.66 -11.70
C ASN A 299 -15.72 40.85 -11.32
N PHE A 300 -15.14 40.11 -12.26
CA PHE A 300 -13.96 39.30 -12.01
C PHE A 300 -12.67 40.11 -12.22
N ASN A 301 -11.75 40.01 -11.26
CA ASN A 301 -10.44 40.62 -11.41
C ASN A 301 -9.68 39.95 -12.57
N ARG A 302 -9.27 40.73 -13.56
CA ARG A 302 -8.60 40.23 -14.78
C ARG A 302 -7.11 39.97 -14.58
N ASP A 303 -6.72 39.54 -13.39
CA ASP A 303 -5.36 39.07 -13.16
C ASP A 303 -5.06 37.94 -14.15
N SER A 304 -3.85 37.94 -14.71
CA SER A 304 -3.41 36.93 -15.67
C SER A 304 -3.22 35.55 -15.04
N MET A 305 -3.52 35.37 -13.76
CA MET A 305 -3.29 34.14 -13.02
C MET A 305 -4.30 33.96 -11.88
N ILE A 306 -4.79 32.73 -11.74
CA ILE A 306 -5.51 32.28 -10.55
C ILE A 306 -4.49 31.73 -9.55
N SER A 307 -4.62 32.11 -8.29
CA SER A 307 -3.93 31.51 -7.16
C SER A 307 -4.92 30.96 -6.13
N LEU A 308 -4.54 29.84 -5.50
CA LEU A 308 -5.30 29.13 -4.47
C LEU A 308 -4.34 28.47 -3.48
N ASP A 309 -4.47 28.76 -2.18
CA ASP A 309 -3.78 28.01 -1.13
C ASP A 309 -4.66 26.91 -0.56
N TYR A 310 -4.18 25.67 -0.60
CA TYR A 310 -4.89 24.49 -0.09
C TYR A 310 -3.90 23.47 0.49
N ASN A 311 -4.16 22.96 1.70
CA ASN A 311 -3.26 22.04 2.42
C ASN A 311 -1.79 22.51 2.45
N ASP A 312 -1.58 23.77 2.83
CA ASP A 312 -0.26 24.43 2.96
C ASP A 312 0.56 24.47 1.65
N LYS A 313 -0.11 24.36 0.50
CA LYS A 313 0.49 24.52 -0.84
C LYS A 313 -0.27 25.53 -1.67
N THR A 314 0.46 26.32 -2.45
CA THR A 314 -0.09 27.27 -3.42
C THR A 314 -0.21 26.62 -4.80
N TYR A 315 -1.38 26.73 -5.41
CA TYR A 315 -1.69 26.28 -6.75
C TYR A 315 -1.97 27.47 -7.65
N THR A 316 -1.39 27.47 -8.84
CA THR A 316 -1.56 28.56 -9.81
C THR A 316 -1.96 28.08 -11.19
N LEU A 317 -2.72 28.91 -11.89
CA LEU A 317 -3.15 28.71 -13.27
C LEU A 317 -3.13 30.02 -14.03
N GLU A 318 -2.32 30.10 -15.09
CA GLU A 318 -2.29 31.24 -16.00
C GLU A 318 -3.57 31.30 -16.84
N LEU A 319 -4.06 32.52 -17.07
CA LEU A 319 -5.26 32.82 -17.81
C LEU A 319 -4.95 33.45 -19.16
N SER A 320 -5.73 33.04 -20.16
CA SER A 320 -5.81 33.63 -21.49
C SER A 320 -7.19 34.25 -21.67
N GLN A 321 -7.25 35.32 -22.47
CA GLN A 321 -8.48 36.04 -22.75
C GLN A 321 -8.97 35.79 -24.18
N ASN A 322 -10.27 35.65 -24.32
CA ASN A 322 -11.00 35.77 -25.58
C ASN A 322 -12.07 36.88 -25.43
N GLU A 323 -12.72 37.29 -26.53
CA GLU A 323 -13.68 38.41 -26.55
C GLU A 323 -14.78 38.28 -25.47
N ASP A 324 -15.29 37.06 -25.26
CA ASP A 324 -16.45 36.80 -24.39
C ASP A 324 -16.12 36.05 -23.07
N PHE A 325 -14.87 35.63 -22.85
CA PHE A 325 -14.50 34.82 -21.68
C PHE A 325 -13.00 34.83 -21.36
N LEU A 326 -12.68 34.54 -20.09
CA LEU A 326 -11.34 34.19 -19.64
C LEU A 326 -11.26 32.67 -19.42
N PHE A 327 -10.11 32.07 -19.72
CA PHE A 327 -9.89 30.64 -19.51
C PHE A 327 -8.43 30.34 -19.20
N GLY A 328 -8.19 29.27 -18.45
CA GLY A 328 -6.87 28.70 -18.24
C GLY A 328 -6.96 27.19 -18.29
N ILE A 329 -6.00 26.53 -18.92
CA ILE A 329 -5.98 25.07 -19.01
C ILE A 329 -4.56 24.60 -18.71
N LYS A 330 -4.42 23.92 -17.58
CA LYS A 330 -3.22 23.16 -17.24
C LYS A 330 -3.58 21.71 -17.47
N CYS A 331 -3.55 21.28 -18.74
CA CYS A 331 -3.89 19.92 -19.14
C CYS A 331 -3.19 18.94 -18.20
N PRO A 332 -3.91 18.20 -17.33
CA PRO A 332 -3.23 17.35 -16.38
C PRO A 332 -2.49 16.28 -17.17
N ARG A 333 -1.19 16.14 -16.91
CA ARG A 333 -0.41 15.02 -17.43
C ARG A 333 -0.85 13.79 -16.67
N PHE A 334 -1.85 13.13 -17.22
CA PHE A 334 -2.38 11.91 -16.65
C PHE A 334 -1.62 10.64 -17.07
N GLU A 335 -0.57 10.81 -17.86
CA GLU A 335 0.16 9.75 -18.55
C GLU A 335 1.65 10.06 -18.53
N TYR A 336 2.43 8.98 -18.60
CA TYR A 336 3.87 9.02 -18.71
C TYR A 336 4.27 8.79 -20.17
N GLU A 337 5.12 9.66 -20.70
CA GLU A 337 5.73 9.48 -22.02
C GLU A 337 6.93 8.56 -21.89
N PHE A 338 6.77 7.28 -22.22
CA PHE A 338 7.84 6.29 -22.15
C PHE A 338 8.82 6.47 -23.30
N GLY A 339 10.12 6.36 -23.03
CA GLY A 339 11.14 6.26 -24.06
C GLY A 339 10.97 5.00 -24.92
N ALA A 340 11.61 5.01 -26.09
CA ALA A 340 11.38 4.01 -27.13
C ALA A 340 11.61 2.56 -26.66
N GLY A 341 12.63 2.31 -25.83
CA GLY A 341 12.94 0.97 -25.33
C GLY A 341 11.88 0.41 -24.38
N VAL A 342 11.34 1.25 -23.48
CA VAL A 342 10.22 0.87 -22.62
C VAL A 342 8.96 0.66 -23.46
N LEU A 343 8.69 1.56 -24.41
CA LEU A 343 7.53 1.45 -25.30
C LEU A 343 7.52 0.16 -26.12
N ASP A 344 8.68 -0.28 -26.62
CA ASP A 344 8.85 -1.56 -27.31
C ASP A 344 8.52 -2.73 -26.39
N THR A 345 9.04 -2.70 -25.16
CA THR A 345 8.74 -3.72 -24.14
C THR A 345 7.25 -3.78 -23.82
N LEU A 346 6.58 -2.63 -23.69
CA LEU A 346 5.12 -2.58 -23.45
C LEU A 346 4.31 -3.14 -24.62
N LYS A 347 4.76 -2.96 -25.87
CA LYS A 347 4.14 -3.57 -27.06
C LYS A 347 4.28 -5.09 -27.01
N THR A 348 5.49 -5.59 -26.74
CA THR A 348 5.73 -7.03 -26.56
C THR A 348 4.84 -7.63 -25.48
N GLN A 349 4.71 -6.97 -24.31
CA GLN A 349 3.79 -7.43 -23.27
C GLN A 349 2.33 -7.45 -23.74
N LEU A 350 1.90 -6.44 -24.52
CA LEU A 350 0.54 -6.36 -25.04
C LEU A 350 0.27 -7.50 -26.03
N ASP A 351 1.23 -7.80 -26.89
CA ASP A 351 1.14 -8.92 -27.84
C ASP A 351 1.03 -10.25 -27.10
N SER A 352 1.90 -10.50 -26.11
CA SER A 352 1.78 -11.68 -25.25
C SER A 352 0.43 -11.75 -24.54
N CYS A 353 -0.10 -10.62 -24.04
CA CYS A 353 -1.43 -10.61 -23.41
C CYS A 353 -2.53 -10.98 -24.41
N ASN A 354 -2.44 -10.52 -25.66
CA ASN A 354 -3.40 -10.89 -26.69
C ASN A 354 -3.33 -12.40 -26.99
N GLU A 355 -2.13 -12.95 -27.16
CA GLU A 355 -1.92 -14.40 -27.36
C GLU A 355 -2.51 -15.20 -26.19
N LEU A 356 -2.24 -14.82 -24.94
CA LEU A 356 -2.81 -15.50 -23.78
C LEU A 356 -4.34 -15.41 -23.74
N LEU A 357 -4.95 -14.31 -24.21
CA LEU A 357 -6.40 -14.18 -24.30
C LEU A 357 -7.02 -15.02 -25.42
N GLU A 358 -6.24 -15.51 -26.39
CA GLU A 358 -6.73 -16.50 -27.36
C GLU A 358 -6.94 -17.87 -26.69
N TYR A 359 -6.07 -18.23 -25.74
CA TYR A 359 -6.17 -19.48 -24.97
C TYR A 359 -7.08 -19.35 -23.73
N GLU A 360 -7.00 -18.24 -23.01
CA GLU A 360 -7.74 -17.93 -21.79
C GLU A 360 -8.57 -16.65 -21.95
N PRO A 361 -9.66 -16.68 -22.75
CA PRO A 361 -10.41 -15.48 -23.12
C PRO A 361 -11.05 -14.76 -21.93
N ASP A 362 -11.27 -15.45 -20.82
CA ASP A 362 -11.89 -14.92 -19.62
C ASP A 362 -10.88 -14.63 -18.49
N SER A 363 -9.57 -14.62 -18.81
CA SER A 363 -8.56 -14.22 -17.83
C SER A 363 -8.71 -12.74 -17.45
N LYS A 364 -9.28 -12.52 -16.26
CA LYS A 364 -9.59 -11.18 -15.73
C LYS A 364 -8.34 -10.30 -15.59
N TRP A 365 -7.20 -10.90 -15.25
CA TRP A 365 -5.95 -10.18 -15.06
C TRP A 365 -5.38 -9.76 -16.41
N THR A 366 -5.35 -10.68 -17.38
CA THR A 366 -4.86 -10.41 -18.73
C THR A 366 -5.74 -9.37 -19.45
N LEU A 367 -7.07 -9.46 -19.34
CA LEU A 367 -7.99 -8.45 -19.88
C LEU A 367 -7.73 -7.05 -19.31
N LEU A 368 -7.55 -6.96 -17.99
CA LEU A 368 -7.24 -5.70 -17.34
C LEU A 368 -5.88 -5.17 -17.80
N THR A 369 -4.83 -5.98 -17.72
CA THR A 369 -3.46 -5.60 -18.08
C THR A 369 -3.36 -5.18 -19.55
N ALA A 370 -3.95 -5.93 -20.49
CA ALA A 370 -3.99 -5.57 -21.90
C ALA A 370 -4.69 -4.22 -22.13
N SER A 371 -5.81 -3.95 -21.44
CA SER A 371 -6.47 -2.64 -21.52
C SER A 371 -5.59 -1.50 -21.01
N LEU A 372 -4.84 -1.73 -19.94
CA LEU A 372 -3.90 -0.73 -19.38
C LEU A 372 -2.69 -0.53 -20.31
N LEU A 373 -2.15 -1.60 -20.89
CA LEU A 373 -1.04 -1.57 -21.85
C LEU A 373 -1.42 -0.85 -23.14
N MET A 374 -2.59 -1.14 -23.71
CA MET A 374 -3.15 -0.41 -24.86
C MET A 374 -3.16 1.10 -24.63
N ARG A 375 -3.54 1.52 -23.43
CA ARG A 375 -3.58 2.94 -23.05
C ARG A 375 -2.19 3.54 -22.80
N ALA A 376 -1.22 2.73 -22.38
CA ALA A 376 0.16 3.15 -22.19
C ALA A 376 0.93 3.24 -23.53
N VAL A 377 0.65 2.35 -24.48
CA VAL A 377 1.33 2.25 -25.78
C VAL A 377 0.81 3.28 -26.79
N ASP A 378 -0.49 3.24 -27.08
CA ASP A 378 -1.15 4.21 -27.96
C ASP A 378 -2.61 4.35 -27.55
N ARG A 379 -2.83 5.30 -26.66
CA ARG A 379 -4.16 5.58 -26.14
C ARG A 379 -5.17 5.97 -27.22
N LYS A 380 -4.75 6.66 -28.28
CA LYS A 380 -5.67 7.13 -29.33
C LYS A 380 -6.04 5.97 -30.25
N GLY A 381 -5.04 5.23 -30.73
CA GLY A 381 -5.24 4.07 -31.60
C GLY A 381 -6.04 2.96 -30.92
N TYR A 382 -5.77 2.67 -29.65
CA TYR A 382 -6.41 1.58 -28.92
C TYR A 382 -7.61 2.00 -28.06
N HIS A 383 -8.12 3.22 -28.18
CA HIS A 383 -9.19 3.70 -27.29
C HIS A 383 -10.40 2.77 -27.25
N GLU A 384 -10.96 2.45 -28.41
CA GLU A 384 -12.18 1.63 -28.51
C GLU A 384 -11.91 0.18 -28.05
N LYS A 385 -10.79 -0.42 -28.49
CA LYS A 385 -10.38 -1.79 -28.08
C LYS A 385 -10.14 -1.90 -26.57
N SER A 386 -9.51 -0.89 -25.95
CA SER A 386 -9.28 -0.88 -24.50
C SER A 386 -10.59 -0.82 -23.71
N LEU A 387 -11.61 -0.11 -24.22
CA LEU A 387 -12.94 -0.04 -23.62
C LEU A 387 -13.72 -1.34 -23.81
N GLU A 388 -13.57 -1.99 -24.96
CA GLU A 388 -14.13 -3.33 -25.22
C GLU A 388 -13.63 -4.34 -24.18
N PHE A 389 -12.33 -4.37 -23.92
CA PHE A 389 -11.73 -5.28 -22.93
C PHE A 389 -12.26 -5.00 -21.52
N LEU A 390 -12.39 -3.74 -21.13
CA LEU A 390 -12.97 -3.37 -19.83
C LEU A 390 -14.47 -3.73 -19.72
N LYS A 391 -15.23 -3.60 -20.82
CA LYS A 391 -16.64 -4.05 -20.86
C LYS A 391 -16.74 -5.57 -20.71
N LYS A 392 -15.87 -6.33 -21.40
CA LYS A 392 -15.79 -7.79 -21.23
C LYS A 392 -15.43 -8.17 -19.80
N LEU A 393 -14.41 -7.52 -19.22
CA LEU A 393 -14.00 -7.71 -17.83
C LEU A 393 -15.15 -7.42 -16.85
N GLN A 394 -15.98 -6.41 -17.11
CA GLN A 394 -17.13 -6.08 -16.28
C GLN A 394 -18.13 -7.25 -16.15
N ASN A 395 -18.26 -8.06 -17.20
CA ASN A 395 -19.14 -9.23 -17.21
C ASN A 395 -18.51 -10.41 -16.47
N ILE A 396 -17.20 -10.65 -16.67
CA ILE A 396 -16.46 -11.76 -16.06
C ILE A 396 -16.29 -11.55 -14.54
N ASP A 397 -16.07 -10.30 -14.12
CA ASP A 397 -15.70 -9.93 -12.75
C ASP A 397 -16.78 -9.08 -12.09
N SER A 398 -17.98 -9.67 -12.01
CA SER A 398 -19.22 -9.00 -11.54
C SER A 398 -19.07 -8.36 -10.16
N ASN A 399 -18.28 -8.97 -9.27
CA ASN A 399 -17.99 -8.45 -7.93
C ASN A 399 -17.23 -7.09 -7.94
N ARG A 400 -16.53 -6.75 -9.04
CA ARG A 400 -15.79 -5.49 -9.21
C ARG A 400 -16.42 -4.56 -10.25
N LYS A 401 -17.68 -4.80 -10.62
CA LYS A 401 -18.43 -4.04 -11.63
C LYS A 401 -18.40 -2.52 -11.41
N VAL A 402 -18.50 -2.05 -10.17
CA VAL A 402 -18.44 -0.62 -9.81
C VAL A 402 -17.07 -0.03 -10.10
N THR A 403 -16.01 -0.71 -9.67
CA THR A 403 -14.61 -0.31 -9.91
C THR A 403 -14.30 -0.24 -11.40
N ILE A 404 -14.74 -1.25 -12.16
CA ILE A 404 -14.54 -1.30 -13.61
C ILE A 404 -15.34 -0.20 -14.31
N LYS A 405 -16.56 0.10 -13.82
CA LYS A 405 -17.35 1.25 -14.31
C LYS A 405 -16.62 2.57 -14.09
N ILE A 406 -15.94 2.76 -12.95
CA ILE A 406 -15.11 3.95 -12.72
C ILE A 406 -13.94 3.99 -13.72
N TRP A 407 -13.29 2.88 -14.04
CA TRP A 407 -12.21 2.86 -15.05
C TRP A 407 -12.69 3.15 -16.47
N LEU A 408 -13.85 2.60 -16.84
CA LEU A 408 -14.56 2.92 -18.08
C LEU A 408 -14.89 4.41 -18.12
N LEU A 409 -15.48 4.93 -17.04
CA LEU A 409 -15.82 6.34 -16.89
C LEU A 409 -14.58 7.23 -16.92
N ASN A 410 -13.46 6.89 -16.29
CA ASN A 410 -12.23 7.66 -16.42
C ASN A 410 -11.62 7.58 -17.83
N GLY A 411 -11.88 6.49 -18.56
CA GLY A 411 -11.58 6.37 -19.99
C GLY A 411 -12.42 7.32 -20.86
N THR A 412 -13.73 7.42 -20.58
CA THR A 412 -14.70 8.24 -21.35
C THR A 412 -14.81 9.69 -20.88
N LEU A 413 -14.72 9.98 -19.58
CA LEU A 413 -14.75 11.33 -18.99
C LEU A 413 -13.55 12.13 -19.47
N ARG A 414 -12.37 11.54 -19.68
CA ARG A 414 -11.27 12.28 -20.32
C ARG A 414 -11.58 12.69 -21.78
N LYS A 415 -12.50 12.00 -22.46
CA LYS A 415 -13.11 12.43 -23.74
C LYS A 415 -14.16 13.52 -23.47
N SER A 416 -14.91 13.44 -22.37
CA SER A 416 -15.90 14.45 -21.96
C SER A 416 -15.27 15.76 -21.46
N TRP A 417 -14.10 15.77 -20.82
CA TRP A 417 -13.33 16.96 -20.48
C TRP A 417 -12.87 17.67 -21.76
N ARG A 418 -12.44 16.91 -22.76
CA ARG A 418 -12.19 17.43 -24.11
C ARG A 418 -13.47 17.93 -24.80
N ASN A 419 -14.64 17.38 -24.48
CA ASN A 419 -15.92 17.85 -25.03
C ASN A 419 -16.51 19.05 -24.26
N LEU A 420 -16.33 19.13 -22.94
CA LEU A 420 -16.63 20.28 -22.08
C LEU A 420 -15.73 21.46 -22.43
N LEU A 421 -14.50 21.19 -22.88
CA LEU A 421 -13.56 22.16 -23.45
C LEU A 421 -13.69 22.31 -24.99
N ARG A 422 -14.49 21.50 -25.68
CA ARG A 422 -14.84 21.72 -27.10
C ARG A 422 -16.11 22.56 -27.20
N ILE A 423 -15.92 23.86 -27.08
CA ILE A 423 -16.61 24.87 -27.88
C ILE A 423 -15.46 25.74 -28.39
N LYS A 424 -14.97 25.72 -29.63
CA LYS A 424 -15.35 25.17 -30.93
C LYS A 424 -14.03 24.98 -31.70
N LYS A 425 -14.05 24.13 -32.73
CA LYS A 425 -13.28 24.36 -33.95
C LYS A 425 -13.57 25.79 -34.44
N PHE A 426 -12.63 26.71 -34.28
CA PHE A 426 -12.41 27.88 -35.13
C PHE A 426 -10.98 28.37 -34.91
N GLN A 427 -10.04 27.59 -35.42
CA GLN A 427 -9.08 28.01 -36.46
C GLN A 427 -8.64 26.75 -37.19
#